data_AF-A0A8J6SAL1-F1
#
_entry.id   AF-A0A8J6SAL1-F1
#
_cell.length_a   1.000
_cell.length_b   1.000
_cell.length_c   1.000
_cell.angle_alpha   90.00
_cell.angle_beta   90.00
_cell.angle_gamma   90.00
#
_symmetry.space_group_name_H-M   'P 1'
#
loop_
_entity.id
_entity.type
_entity.pdbx_description
1 polymer ?
#
loop_
_entity_poly.entity_id
_entity_poly.type
_entity_poly.pdbx_seq_one_letter_code
_entity_poly.pdbx_strand_id
1 'polypeptide(L)'
;MSKLSVFLDTRVVFPPYLRDTLLCIAESGLYIPYWSQKILDEATHKLVTKGITTVEQAQDFEPIIKQAFRKQWLKSCLASGHNDK
;
A
#
# COMPACT_ATOMS: atom_id res chain seq x y z
N MET A 1 4.16 -0.36 -24.13
CA MET A 1 4.40 0.82 -23.27
C MET A 1 4.70 0.32 -21.86
N SER A 2 5.77 0.79 -21.22
CA SER A 2 6.01 0.52 -19.80
C SER A 2 4.94 1.22 -18.96
N LYS A 3 4.38 0.53 -17.96
CA LYS A 3 3.47 1.15 -16.99
C LYS A 3 4.29 2.03 -16.03
N LEU A 4 3.75 3.19 -15.67
CA LEU A 4 4.36 4.09 -14.70
C LEU A 4 4.40 3.41 -13.32
N SER A 5 5.56 3.36 -12.67
CA SER A 5 5.67 2.89 -11.29
C SER A 5 5.59 4.07 -10.34
N VAL A 6 4.67 4.03 -9.37
CA VAL A 6 4.43 5.13 -8.43
C VAL A 6 4.59 4.64 -7.00
N PHE A 7 5.47 5.26 -6.25
CA PHE A 7 5.63 5.00 -4.82
C PHE A 7 4.70 5.94 -4.02
N LEU A 8 3.80 5.36 -3.23
CA LEU A 8 2.79 6.08 -2.46
C LEU A 8 3.30 6.37 -1.05
N ASP A 9 3.19 7.64 -0.65
CA ASP A 9 3.54 8.14 0.69
C ASP A 9 2.41 7.86 1.71
N THR A 10 2.77 7.79 3.00
CA THR A 10 1.80 7.67 4.11
C THR A 10 0.68 8.69 4.01
N ARG A 11 0.95 9.94 3.62
CA ARG A 11 -0.06 11.01 3.53
C ARG A 11 -1.14 10.76 2.48
N VAL A 12 -0.90 9.90 1.49
CA VAL A 12 -1.91 9.56 0.47
C VAL A 12 -2.56 8.20 0.73
N VAL A 13 -1.90 7.33 1.49
CA VAL A 13 -2.46 6.05 1.98
C VAL A 13 -3.40 6.27 3.18
N PHE A 14 -3.09 7.26 4.02
CA PHE A 14 -3.83 7.55 5.25
C PHE A 14 -5.28 8.03 5.01
N PRO A 15 -5.57 9.06 4.19
CA PRO A 15 -6.94 9.51 3.97
C PRO A 15 -7.69 8.46 3.13
N PRO A 16 -8.80 7.88 3.62
CA PRO A 16 -9.49 6.80 2.92
C PRO A 16 -9.87 7.14 1.48
N TYR A 17 -10.46 8.32 1.28
CA TYR A 17 -10.89 8.78 -0.04
C TYR A 17 -9.75 8.89 -1.04
N LEU A 18 -8.57 9.36 -0.60
CA LEU A 18 -7.43 9.57 -1.49
C LEU A 18 -6.79 8.24 -1.86
N ARG A 19 -6.61 7.36 -0.86
CA ARG A 19 -6.15 6.00 -1.07
C ARG A 19 -7.05 5.29 -2.07
N ASP A 20 -8.36 5.24 -1.81
CA ASP A 20 -9.29 4.46 -2.61
C ASP A 20 -9.34 5.00 -4.06
N THR A 21 -9.32 6.33 -4.24
CA THR A 21 -9.22 6.96 -5.57
C THR A 21 -7.96 6.53 -6.33
N LEU A 22 -6.79 6.61 -5.67
CA LEU A 22 -5.51 6.22 -6.26
C LEU A 22 -5.48 4.73 -6.62
N LEU A 23 -6.03 3.89 -5.76
CA LEU A 23 -6.12 2.45 -5.99
C LEU A 23 -7.07 2.12 -7.16
N CYS A 24 -8.23 2.77 -7.29
CA CYS A 24 -9.11 2.62 -8.46
C CYS A 24 -8.41 3.04 -9.77
N ILE A 25 -7.63 4.12 -9.74
CA ILE A 25 -6.86 4.56 -10.91
C ILE A 25 -5.77 3.52 -11.27
N ALA A 26 -5.07 2.98 -10.27
CA ALA A 26 -4.11 1.90 -10.47
C ALA A 26 -4.76 0.64 -11.06
N GLU A 27 -5.94 0.26 -10.58
CA GLU A 27 -6.72 -0.88 -11.09
C GLU A 27 -7.11 -0.71 -12.56
N SER A 28 -7.46 0.51 -12.98
CA SER A 28 -7.71 0.83 -14.40
C SER A 28 -6.45 0.81 -15.28
N GLY A 29 -5.27 0.55 -14.70
CA GLY A 29 -4.03 0.27 -15.41
C GLY A 29 -3.16 1.47 -15.74
N LEU A 30 -3.49 2.67 -15.21
CA LEU A 30 -2.72 3.90 -15.45
C LEU A 30 -1.31 3.85 -14.84
N TYR A 31 -1.14 3.16 -13.72
CA TYR A 31 0.16 3.00 -13.05
C TYR A 31 0.20 1.76 -12.15
N ILE A 32 1.40 1.40 -11.68
CA ILE A 32 1.66 0.34 -10.71
C ILE A 32 2.00 0.99 -9.36
N PRO A 33 1.17 0.84 -8.33
CA PRO A 33 1.43 1.42 -7.02
C PRO A 33 2.43 0.56 -6.23
N TYR A 34 3.28 1.23 -5.47
CA TYR A 34 4.25 0.64 -4.54
C TYR A 34 4.19 1.37 -3.21
N TRP A 35 4.45 0.66 -2.12
CA TRP A 35 4.62 1.21 -0.78
C TRP A 35 5.46 0.22 0.04
N SER A 36 6.11 0.71 1.09
CA SER A 36 6.80 -0.15 2.05
C SER A 36 5.85 -0.57 3.18
N GLN A 37 6.23 -1.62 3.93
CA GLN A 37 5.52 -1.98 5.16
C GLN A 37 5.44 -0.81 6.14
N LYS A 38 6.55 -0.07 6.30
CA LYS A 38 6.64 1.11 7.17
C LYS A 38 5.57 2.16 6.85
N ILE A 39 5.22 2.35 5.57
CA ILE A 39 4.17 3.30 5.17
C ILE A 39 2.78 2.82 5.58
N LEU A 40 2.52 1.51 5.49
CA LEU A 40 1.27 0.94 5.98
C LEU A 40 1.19 1.07 7.50
N ASP A 41 2.25 0.72 8.22
CA ASP A 41 2.29 0.82 9.68
C ASP A 41 2.02 2.26 10.15
N GLU A 42 2.66 3.24 9.50
CA GLU A 42 2.48 4.65 9.82
C GLU A 42 1.07 5.15 9.48
N ALA A 43 0.49 4.70 8.35
CA ALA A 43 -0.87 5.05 7.96
C ALA A 43 -1.89 4.48 8.95
N THR A 44 -1.75 3.22 9.32
CA THR A 44 -2.57 2.52 10.31
C THR A 44 -2.49 3.21 11.68
N HIS A 45 -1.28 3.52 12.15
CA HIS A 45 -1.08 4.26 13.40
C HIS A 45 -1.80 5.61 13.39
N LYS A 46 -1.71 6.37 12.29
CA LYS A 46 -2.42 7.66 12.16
C LYS A 46 -3.95 7.48 12.17
N LEU A 47 -4.49 6.43 11.55
CA LEU A 47 -5.93 6.17 11.54
C LEU A 47 -6.47 5.93 12.95
N VAL A 48 -5.74 5.16 13.75
CA VAL A 48 -6.05 4.89 15.16
C VAL A 48 -5.92 6.16 15.99
N THR A 49 -4.80 6.88 15.89
CA THR A 49 -4.58 8.10 16.70
C THR A 49 -5.53 9.24 16.38
N LYS A 50 -6.09 9.30 15.17
CA LYS A 50 -7.15 10.26 14.81
C LYS A 50 -8.57 9.78 15.14
N GLY A 51 -8.74 8.59 15.70
CA GLY A 51 -10.05 8.02 16.02
C GLY A 51 -10.91 7.71 14.79
N ILE A 52 -10.30 7.55 13.61
CA ILE A 52 -11.00 7.21 12.36
C ILE A 52 -11.35 5.72 12.34
N THR A 53 -10.52 4.91 12.98
CA THR A 53 -10.66 3.44 13.07
C THR A 53 -10.25 2.96 14.46
N THR A 54 -10.70 1.77 14.85
CA THR A 54 -10.19 1.10 16.07
C THR A 54 -8.89 0.34 15.78
N VAL A 55 -8.11 0.01 16.82
CA VAL A 55 -6.91 -0.83 16.68
C VAL A 55 -7.21 -2.16 16.00
N GLU A 56 -8.35 -2.76 16.34
CA GLU A 56 -8.83 -4.02 15.78
C GLU A 56 -9.15 -3.87 14.27
N GLN A 57 -9.91 -2.85 13.89
CA GLN A 57 -10.18 -2.54 12.48
C GLN A 57 -8.91 -2.19 11.69
N ALA A 58 -7.91 -1.61 12.36
CA ALA A 58 -6.59 -1.34 11.80
C ALA A 58 -5.79 -2.62 11.51
N GLN A 59 -6.00 -3.71 12.27
CA GLN A 59 -5.35 -5.00 12.02
C GLN A 59 -5.87 -5.65 10.74
N ASP A 60 -7.14 -5.45 10.41
CA ASP A 60 -7.76 -5.97 9.17
C ASP A 60 -7.44 -5.12 7.93
N PHE A 61 -7.07 -3.86 8.14
CA PHE A 61 -6.80 -2.90 7.06
C PHE A 61 -5.64 -3.32 6.15
N GLU A 62 -4.54 -3.77 6.76
CA GLU A 62 -3.32 -4.15 6.06
C GLU A 62 -3.50 -5.39 5.15
N PRO A 63 -4.05 -6.52 5.62
CA PRO A 63 -4.28 -7.68 4.76
C PRO A 63 -5.27 -7.38 3.63
N ILE A 64 -6.28 -6.53 3.86
CA ILE A 64 -7.23 -6.11 2.82
C ILE A 64 -6.52 -5.33 1.71
N ILE A 65 -5.70 -4.34 2.05
CA ILE A 65 -4.95 -3.55 1.06
C ILE A 65 -3.96 -4.41 0.28
N LYS A 66 -3.27 -5.33 0.96
CA LYS A 66 -2.35 -6.26 0.31
C LYS A 66 -3.08 -7.26 -0.60
N GLN A 67 -4.26 -7.73 -0.20
CA GLN A 67 -5.08 -8.66 -0.99
C GLN A 67 -5.66 -8.00 -2.23
N ALA A 68 -6.15 -6.76 -2.11
CA ALA A 68 -6.65 -5.97 -3.23
C ALA A 68 -5.58 -5.79 -4.34
N PHE A 69 -4.29 -5.86 -3.99
CA PHE A 69 -3.17 -5.68 -4.91
C PHE A 69 -2.34 -6.94 -5.19
N ARG A 70 -2.94 -8.13 -5.12
CA ARG A 70 -2.28 -9.36 -5.57
C ARG A 70 -2.30 -9.50 -7.09
N LYS A 71 -1.41 -8.76 -7.78
CA LYS A 71 -0.85 -9.14 -9.09
C LYS A 71 0.40 -8.35 -9.54
N GLN A 72 1.28 -7.88 -8.64
CA GLN A 72 2.66 -7.50 -9.03
C GLN A 72 3.66 -7.53 -7.86
N TRP A 73 3.44 -8.35 -6.84
CA TRP A 73 4.34 -8.41 -5.66
C TRP A 73 5.56 -9.33 -5.82
N LEU A 74 5.69 -10.07 -6.93
CA LEU A 74 6.62 -11.22 -7.03
C LEU A 74 7.74 -11.12 -8.07
N LYS A 75 8.01 -9.96 -8.69
CA LYS A 75 9.16 -9.83 -9.63
C LYS A 75 10.30 -8.93 -9.20
N SER A 76 10.16 -8.10 -8.16
CA SER A 76 11.26 -7.21 -7.74
C SER A 76 12.00 -7.68 -6.50
N CYS A 77 11.32 -8.25 -5.50
CA CYS A 77 11.98 -8.69 -4.26
C CYS A 77 12.75 -10.02 -4.39
N LEU A 78 12.45 -10.85 -5.40
CA LEU A 78 13.18 -12.10 -5.68
C LEU A 78 14.25 -11.95 -6.78
N ALA A 79 14.26 -10.82 -7.50
CA ALA A 79 15.22 -10.59 -8.59
C ALA A 79 16.48 -9.82 -8.14
N SER A 80 16.51 -9.32 -6.91
CA SER A 80 17.66 -8.65 -6.31
C SER A 80 18.01 -9.38 -5.03
N GLY A 81 18.87 -10.41 -5.15
CA GLY A 81 19.39 -11.11 -4.00
C GLY A 81 20.08 -10.15 -3.03
N HIS A 82 19.80 -10.31 -1.74
CA HIS A 82 20.78 -10.00 -0.70
C HIS A 82 20.94 -11.27 0.14
N ASN A 83 22.04 -11.94 -0.18
CA ASN A 83 22.75 -12.82 0.71
C ASN A 83 23.22 -11.96 1.89
N ASP A 84 22.65 -12.18 3.06
CA ASP A 84 23.27 -11.84 4.33
C ASP A 84 22.87 -12.92 5.34
N LYS A 85 23.85 -13.23 6.19
CA LYS A 85 24.00 -14.42 7.01
C LYS A 85 22.91 -14.62 8.06
#